data_AF-A0A1B6HHQ8-F1
#
_entry.id   AF-A0A1B6HHQ8-F1
#
_cell.length_a   1.000
_cell.length_b   1.000
_cell.length_c   1.000
_cell.angle_alpha   90.00
_cell.angle_beta   90.00
_cell.angle_gamma   90.00
#
_symmetry.space_group_name_H-M   'P 1'
#
loop_
_entity.id
_entity.type
_entity.pdbx_description
1 polymer ?
#
loop_
_entity_poly.entity_id
_entity_poly.type
_entity_poly.pdbx_seq_one_letter_code
_entity_poly.pdbx_strand_id
1 'polypeptide(L)'
;AETMKETPIQERTAVIANSHKPMLTPLHLDFGTTIAADLASVSNHENFYTYELVESIAKFLLERVSVRPTIGIICGSGMDLLGVSGPLADMLSDKVAFPYETIPHFPTSTVPGHAGRLVFGKLNGVPLMCMQGRFHYYEGYPLWKCSMPVRVMKLVGVTHLI
;
A
#
# COMPACT_ATOMS: atom_id res chain seq x y z
N ALA A 1 -46.41 -12.81 -19.40
CA ALA A 1 -46.41 -11.58 -18.59
C ALA A 1 -45.30 -11.76 -17.56
N GLU A 2 -44.19 -11.05 -17.55
CA GLU A 2 -43.80 -9.74 -18.09
C GLU A 2 -42.31 -9.84 -18.48
N THR A 3 -41.96 -9.38 -19.67
CA THR A 3 -40.61 -9.40 -20.23
C THR A 3 -39.87 -8.12 -19.83
N MET A 4 -38.76 -8.23 -19.08
CA MET A 4 -37.84 -7.12 -18.87
C MET A 4 -37.04 -6.87 -20.14
N LYS A 5 -37.20 -5.67 -20.70
CA LYS A 5 -36.54 -5.21 -21.92
C LYS A 5 -35.13 -4.73 -21.59
N GLU A 6 -34.14 -5.31 -22.25
CA GLU A 6 -32.78 -4.77 -22.33
C GLU A 6 -32.80 -3.45 -23.12
N THR A 7 -32.18 -2.41 -22.57
CA THR A 7 -31.96 -1.12 -23.23
C THR A 7 -30.59 -1.11 -23.93
N PRO A 8 -30.50 -0.88 -25.26
CA PRO A 8 -29.23 -0.94 -25.99
C PRO A 8 -28.27 0.23 -25.71
N ILE A 9 -26.99 -0.10 -25.75
CA ILE A 9 -25.82 0.80 -25.68
C ILE A 9 -25.63 1.45 -27.05
N GLN A 10 -26.17 2.65 -27.26
CA GLN A 10 -25.81 3.55 -28.37
C GLN A 10 -26.51 4.90 -28.18
N GLU A 11 -25.86 5.86 -27.51
CA GLU A 11 -26.14 7.32 -27.61
C GLU A 11 -25.37 8.09 -26.50
N ARG A 12 -24.04 8.24 -26.64
CA ARG A 12 -23.28 9.30 -25.95
C ARG A 12 -22.09 9.74 -26.80
N THR A 13 -22.37 10.29 -27.98
CA THR A 13 -21.39 11.03 -28.76
C THR A 13 -22.06 12.25 -29.38
N ALA A 14 -21.48 13.42 -29.12
CA ALA A 14 -21.76 14.73 -29.72
C ALA A 14 -23.06 15.45 -29.32
N VAL A 15 -22.96 16.45 -28.43
CA VAL A 15 -23.37 17.86 -28.64
C VAL A 15 -22.77 18.66 -27.48
N ILE A 16 -21.82 19.56 -27.77
CA ILE A 16 -21.72 20.96 -27.30
C ILE A 16 -20.48 21.50 -28.02
N ALA A 17 -20.73 22.15 -29.15
CA ALA A 17 -19.81 23.03 -29.84
C ALA A 17 -20.25 24.48 -29.61
N ASN A 18 -19.25 25.37 -29.58
CA ASN A 18 -19.30 26.84 -29.65
C ASN A 18 -19.68 27.65 -28.41
N SER A 19 -18.63 28.23 -27.80
CA SER A 19 -18.58 29.68 -27.56
C SER A 19 -17.17 30.21 -27.89
N HIS A 20 -17.10 31.40 -28.49
CA HIS A 20 -15.94 31.99 -29.14
C HIS A 20 -14.90 32.63 -28.17
N LYS A 21 -13.61 32.28 -28.40
CA LYS A 21 -12.29 33.03 -28.35
C LYS A 21 -11.99 34.09 -27.25
N PRO A 22 -10.71 34.21 -26.80
CA PRO A 22 -9.66 34.91 -27.59
C PRO A 22 -8.28 34.21 -27.60
N MET A 23 -7.61 34.18 -28.76
CA MET A 23 -6.36 34.90 -29.07
C MET A 23 -5.16 34.49 -28.20
N LEU A 24 -4.35 33.57 -28.73
CA LEU A 24 -3.06 33.13 -28.17
C LEU A 24 -2.10 34.32 -28.07
N THR A 25 -1.71 34.70 -26.86
CA THR A 25 -0.55 35.54 -26.61
C THR A 25 0.73 34.71 -26.74
N PRO A 26 1.86 35.28 -27.20
CA PRO A 26 3.11 34.54 -27.31
C PRO A 26 3.57 34.08 -25.92
N LEU A 27 3.95 32.81 -25.80
CA LEU A 27 4.58 32.24 -24.61
C LEU A 27 5.93 32.95 -24.42
N HIS A 28 6.00 33.96 -23.55
CA HIS A 28 7.27 34.51 -23.09
C HIS A 28 7.86 33.47 -22.13
N LEU A 29 8.86 32.69 -22.58
CA LEU A 29 9.61 31.82 -21.70
C LEU A 29 10.46 32.71 -20.77
N ASP A 30 9.93 32.96 -19.58
CA ASP A 30 10.61 33.66 -18.52
C ASP A 30 11.58 32.69 -17.82
N PHE A 31 12.78 32.54 -18.38
CA PHE A 31 13.78 31.55 -17.95
C PHE A 31 14.29 31.74 -16.50
N GLY A 32 13.95 32.84 -15.83
CA GLY A 32 14.40 33.14 -14.46
C GLY A 32 13.43 32.72 -13.35
N THR A 33 12.13 32.69 -13.63
CA THR A 33 11.07 32.50 -12.62
C THR A 33 10.76 31.01 -12.40
N THR A 34 11.06 30.18 -13.40
CA THR A 34 10.84 28.73 -13.35
C THR A 34 11.86 28.02 -12.47
N ILE A 35 13.13 28.44 -12.45
CA ILE A 35 14.17 27.74 -11.69
C ILE A 35 13.95 27.90 -10.18
N ALA A 36 13.50 29.07 -9.71
CA ALA A 36 13.21 29.29 -8.30
C ALA A 36 11.93 28.55 -7.85
N ALA A 37 10.91 28.47 -8.71
CA ALA A 37 9.70 27.67 -8.44
C ALA A 37 9.97 26.16 -8.52
N ASP A 38 10.85 25.72 -9.43
CA ASP A 38 11.33 24.34 -9.54
C ASP A 38 12.27 23.98 -8.38
N LEU A 39 13.13 24.88 -7.92
CA LEU A 39 13.96 24.67 -6.74
C LEU A 39 13.10 24.65 -5.46
N ALA A 40 12.06 25.48 -5.39
CA ALA A 40 11.09 25.46 -4.30
C ALA A 40 10.23 24.17 -4.32
N SER A 41 9.87 23.65 -5.49
CA SER A 41 9.18 22.36 -5.63
C SER A 41 10.10 21.17 -5.33
N VAL A 42 11.41 21.29 -5.62
CA VAL A 42 12.46 20.33 -5.22
C VAL A 42 12.76 20.41 -3.70
N SER A 43 12.44 21.54 -3.05
CA SER A 43 12.66 21.74 -1.61
C SER A 43 11.53 21.23 -0.71
N ASN A 44 10.43 20.73 -1.28
CA ASN A 44 9.44 19.96 -0.52
C ASN A 44 10.00 18.56 -0.25
N HIS A 45 10.32 18.29 1.01
CA HIS A 45 10.70 16.98 1.55
C HIS A 45 9.72 15.87 1.15
N GLU A 46 9.93 15.21 0.00
CA GLU A 46 9.08 14.08 -0.41
C GLU A 46 9.65 12.73 0.07
N ASN A 47 9.55 12.53 1.38
CA ASN A 47 9.04 11.32 2.04
C ASN A 47 9.67 9.94 1.73
N PHE A 48 10.99 9.81 1.60
CA PHE A 48 11.61 8.48 1.59
C PHE A 48 11.80 7.91 3.00
N TYR A 49 11.59 6.61 3.16
CA TYR A 49 11.94 5.90 4.39
C TYR A 49 13.46 5.79 4.52
N THR A 50 14.05 6.51 5.48
CA THR A 50 15.47 6.34 5.85
C THR A 50 15.70 5.00 6.52
N TYR A 51 16.95 4.57 6.62
CA TYR A 51 17.31 3.35 7.34
C TYR A 51 16.84 3.41 8.79
N GLU A 52 17.10 4.52 9.48
CA GLU A 52 16.78 4.75 10.89
C GLU A 52 15.27 4.68 11.13
N LEU A 53 14.47 5.21 10.20
CA LEU A 53 13.02 5.13 10.29
C LEU A 53 12.53 3.68 10.18
N VAL A 54 13.01 2.93 9.18
CA VAL A 54 12.66 1.50 9.02
C VAL A 54 13.15 0.69 10.23
N GLU A 55 14.33 0.99 10.75
CA GLU A 55 14.90 0.35 11.94
C GLU A 55 14.04 0.62 13.18
N SER A 56 13.56 1.86 13.37
CA SER A 56 12.66 2.20 14.48
C SER A 56 11.34 1.43 14.42
N ILE A 57 10.80 1.18 13.23
CA ILE A 57 9.60 0.38 13.02
C ILE A 57 9.87 -1.07 13.42
N ALA A 58 11.01 -1.63 12.98
CA ALA A 58 11.41 -2.98 13.34
C ALA A 58 11.60 -3.14 14.86
N LYS A 59 12.27 -2.18 15.52
CA LYS A 59 12.44 -2.14 16.97
C LYS A 59 11.10 -2.07 17.70
N PHE A 60 10.20 -1.18 17.27
CA PHE A 60 8.85 -1.07 17.82
C PHE A 60 8.12 -2.41 17.84
N LEU A 61 8.21 -3.18 16.75
CA LEU A 61 7.60 -4.51 16.65
C LEU A 61 8.30 -5.52 17.57
N LEU A 62 9.64 -5.61 17.52
CA LEU A 62 10.43 -6.59 18.27
C LEU A 62 10.36 -6.44 19.79
N GLU A 63 10.09 -5.23 20.29
CA GLU A 63 9.83 -4.96 21.71
C GLU A 63 8.49 -5.51 22.19
N ARG A 64 7.53 -5.67 21.27
CA ARG A 64 6.13 -6.02 21.57
C ARG A 64 5.79 -7.47 21.24
N VAL A 65 6.74 -8.23 20.70
CA VAL A 65 6.56 -9.64 20.36
C VAL A 65 7.83 -10.44 20.67
N SER A 66 7.67 -11.65 21.20
CA SER A 66 8.78 -12.56 21.47
C SER A 66 9.17 -13.45 20.27
N VAL A 67 8.25 -13.63 19.32
CA VAL A 67 8.49 -14.37 18.07
C VAL A 67 9.63 -13.73 17.28
N ARG A 68 10.54 -14.56 16.75
CA ARG A 68 11.66 -14.14 15.89
C ARG A 68 11.51 -14.84 14.53
N PRO A 69 10.79 -14.22 13.58
CA PRO A 69 10.45 -14.87 12.32
C PRO A 69 11.64 -14.92 11.38
N THR A 70 11.80 -16.06 10.68
CA THR A 70 12.74 -16.19 9.56
C THR A 70 12.03 -16.14 8.21
N ILE A 71 10.70 -16.30 8.21
CA ILE A 71 9.83 -16.27 7.03
C ILE A 71 8.87 -15.09 7.14
N GLY A 72 8.80 -14.29 6.08
CA GLY A 72 7.79 -13.27 5.86
C GLY A 72 6.83 -13.73 4.78
N ILE A 73 5.53 -13.54 4.98
CA ILE A 73 4.50 -13.87 4.00
C ILE A 73 3.71 -12.60 3.71
N ILE A 74 3.51 -12.25 2.45
CA ILE A 74 2.59 -11.15 2.10
C ILE A 74 1.33 -11.75 1.52
N CYS A 75 0.24 -11.66 2.27
CA CYS A 75 -1.03 -12.32 2.01
C CYS A 75 -1.92 -11.40 1.12
N GLY A 76 -2.46 -11.94 0.01
CA GLY A 76 -3.16 -11.18 -1.04
C GLY A 76 -4.66 -11.32 -1.01
N SER A 77 -5.35 -10.64 -1.92
CA SER A 77 -6.80 -10.78 -2.10
C SER A 77 -7.13 -12.25 -2.38
N GLY A 78 -8.06 -12.84 -1.62
CA GLY A 78 -8.43 -14.24 -1.74
C GLY A 78 -7.55 -15.23 -0.96
N MET A 79 -6.47 -14.79 -0.30
CA MET A 79 -5.74 -15.63 0.66
C MET A 79 -6.42 -15.69 2.04
N ASP A 80 -7.44 -14.85 2.23
CA ASP A 80 -8.52 -15.00 3.19
C ASP A 80 -9.55 -16.07 2.80
N LEU A 81 -9.58 -16.48 1.53
CA LEU A 81 -10.53 -17.45 0.94
C LEU A 81 -9.92 -18.84 0.65
N LEU A 82 -8.62 -19.04 0.87
CA LEU A 82 -7.97 -20.35 0.72
C LEU A 82 -8.31 -21.29 1.91
N GLY A 83 -9.48 -21.92 1.85
CA GLY A 83 -9.72 -23.29 2.33
C GLY A 83 -9.76 -23.58 3.84
N VAL A 84 -10.93 -24.07 4.27
CA VAL A 84 -11.29 -24.84 5.49
C VAL A 84 -11.37 -24.11 6.84
N SER A 85 -10.58 -23.05 7.12
CA SER A 85 -10.63 -22.40 8.46
C SER A 85 -10.40 -20.87 8.52
N GLY A 86 -10.32 -20.17 7.37
CA GLY A 86 -10.14 -18.71 7.32
C GLY A 86 -8.74 -18.26 6.89
N PRO A 87 -8.38 -16.97 7.06
CA PRO A 87 -7.13 -16.40 6.58
C PRO A 87 -5.89 -17.10 7.11
N LEU A 88 -4.81 -17.18 6.31
CA LEU A 88 -3.53 -17.77 6.74
C LEU A 88 -3.00 -17.22 8.07
N ALA A 89 -3.13 -15.90 8.26
CA ALA A 89 -2.76 -15.24 9.51
C ALA A 89 -3.54 -15.75 10.72
N ASP A 90 -4.77 -16.26 10.52
CA ASP A 90 -5.60 -16.78 11.59
C ASP A 90 -5.26 -18.21 12.01
N MET A 91 -4.60 -18.97 11.14
CA MET A 91 -4.09 -20.31 11.44
C MET A 91 -2.81 -20.31 12.29
N LEU A 92 -2.21 -19.15 12.53
CA LEU A 92 -1.00 -19.05 13.35
C LEU A 92 -1.30 -19.31 14.83
N SER A 93 -0.47 -20.14 15.47
CA SER A 93 -0.42 -20.26 16.92
C SER A 93 0.46 -19.19 17.54
N ASP A 94 0.27 -18.93 18.84
CA ASP A 94 0.98 -17.90 19.62
C ASP A 94 0.96 -16.51 18.94
N LYS A 95 -0.15 -16.17 18.27
CA LYS A 95 -0.17 -15.02 17.36
C LYS A 95 -0.31 -13.69 18.08
N VAL A 96 0.46 -12.69 17.61
CA VAL A 96 0.33 -11.28 17.98
C VAL A 96 0.09 -10.49 16.70
N ALA A 97 -1.00 -9.73 16.67
CA ALA A 97 -1.42 -8.96 15.50
C ALA A 97 -1.31 -7.45 15.77
N PHE A 98 -0.71 -6.74 14.83
CA PHE A 98 -0.55 -5.28 14.83
C PHE A 98 -1.37 -4.70 13.67
N PRO A 99 -2.49 -4.03 13.91
CA PRO A 99 -3.15 -3.23 12.87
C PRO A 99 -2.15 -2.21 12.29
N TYR A 100 -2.12 -2.03 10.98
CA TYR A 100 -1.13 -1.19 10.31
C TYR A 100 -1.14 0.25 10.82
N GLU A 101 -2.33 0.78 11.11
CA GLU A 101 -2.56 2.10 11.74
C GLU A 101 -1.89 2.28 13.11
N THR A 102 -1.63 1.20 13.85
CA THR A 102 -0.96 1.25 15.16
C THR A 102 0.56 1.19 15.07
N ILE A 103 1.10 0.89 13.88
CA ILE A 103 2.53 0.81 13.64
C ILE A 103 2.99 2.18 13.14
N PRO A 104 3.91 2.87 13.84
CA PRO A 104 4.37 4.19 13.44
C PRO A 104 4.87 4.22 12.00
N HIS A 105 4.44 5.21 11.22
CA HIS A 105 4.86 5.44 9.83
C HIS A 105 4.55 4.30 8.84
N PHE A 106 3.78 3.29 9.24
CA PHE A 106 3.40 2.19 8.36
C PHE A 106 2.28 2.62 7.40
N PRO A 107 2.24 2.13 6.15
CA PRO A 107 1.15 2.48 5.24
C PRO A 107 -0.15 1.82 5.70
N THR A 108 -1.28 2.48 5.43
CA THR A 108 -2.62 1.94 5.71
C THR A 108 -3.20 1.30 4.45
N SER A 109 -3.90 0.18 4.60
CA SER A 109 -4.55 -0.48 3.45
C SER A 109 -5.91 0.17 3.20
N THR A 110 -6.21 0.52 1.95
CA THR A 110 -7.47 1.19 1.58
C THR A 110 -8.43 0.30 0.79
N VAL A 111 -7.98 -0.90 0.42
CA VAL A 111 -8.73 -1.83 -0.43
C VAL A 111 -9.61 -2.77 0.41
N PRO A 112 -10.90 -2.93 0.06
CA PRO A 112 -11.80 -3.89 0.72
C PRO A 112 -11.23 -5.32 0.72
N GLY A 113 -11.37 -6.04 1.84
CA GLY A 113 -10.86 -7.41 2.01
C GLY A 113 -9.44 -7.49 2.57
N HIS A 114 -8.71 -6.38 2.67
CA HIS A 114 -7.45 -6.34 3.40
C HIS A 114 -7.71 -5.97 4.86
N ALA A 115 -7.54 -6.93 5.78
CA ALA A 115 -7.68 -6.71 7.22
C ALA A 115 -6.72 -5.64 7.76
N GLY A 116 -5.64 -5.35 7.04
CA GLY A 116 -4.73 -4.26 7.35
C GLY A 116 -3.93 -4.52 8.62
N ARG A 117 -3.38 -5.73 8.78
CA ARG A 117 -2.61 -6.09 9.99
C ARG A 117 -1.37 -6.93 9.70
N LEU A 118 -0.34 -6.73 10.50
CA LEU A 118 0.89 -7.50 10.52
C LEU A 118 0.81 -8.52 11.66
N VAL A 119 0.88 -9.80 11.34
CA VAL A 119 0.67 -10.88 12.32
C VAL A 119 1.94 -11.69 12.47
N PHE A 120 2.44 -11.75 13.69
CA PHE A 120 3.52 -12.65 14.10
C PHE A 120 2.91 -13.90 14.70
N GLY A 121 3.54 -15.06 14.49
CA GLY A 121 3.10 -16.29 15.12
C GLY A 121 3.89 -17.48 14.62
N LYS A 122 3.35 -18.68 14.81
CA LYS A 122 3.94 -19.92 14.32
C LYS A 122 2.96 -20.67 13.44
N LEU A 123 3.45 -21.23 12.34
CA LEU A 123 2.72 -22.20 11.53
C LEU A 123 3.44 -23.54 11.65
N ASN A 124 2.78 -24.56 12.20
CA ASN A 124 3.39 -25.86 12.48
C ASN A 124 4.72 -25.75 13.26
N GLY A 125 4.77 -24.85 14.24
CA GLY A 125 5.96 -24.59 15.07
C GLY A 125 7.01 -23.67 14.42
N VAL A 126 6.89 -23.34 13.14
CA VAL A 126 7.84 -22.47 12.42
C VAL A 126 7.49 -21.00 12.66
N PRO A 127 8.40 -20.17 13.22
CA PRO A 127 8.13 -18.76 13.48
C PRO A 127 8.11 -17.95 12.17
N LEU A 128 7.03 -17.20 11.96
CA LEU A 128 6.84 -16.38 10.77
C LEU A 128 6.09 -15.08 11.09
N MET A 129 6.10 -14.17 10.12
CA MET A 129 5.23 -13.00 10.10
C MET A 129 4.43 -12.95 8.79
N CYS A 130 3.11 -12.73 8.83
CA CYS A 130 2.27 -12.48 7.65
C CYS A 130 1.76 -11.04 7.67
N MET A 131 1.85 -10.38 6.52
CA MET A 131 1.06 -9.19 6.20
C MET A 131 -0.31 -9.62 5.69
N GLN A 132 -1.37 -9.41 6.47
CA GLN A 132 -2.74 -9.64 6.03
C GLN A 132 -3.30 -8.33 5.45
N GLY A 133 -2.98 -8.09 4.19
CA GLY A 133 -3.07 -6.74 3.64
C GLY A 133 -1.83 -6.41 2.86
N ARG A 134 -1.93 -5.94 1.61
CA ARG A 134 -0.78 -5.39 0.90
C ARG A 134 -1.13 -4.04 0.29
N PHE A 135 -0.10 -3.31 -0.10
CA PHE A 135 -0.23 -1.97 -0.67
C PHE A 135 0.02 -2.04 -2.17
N HIS A 136 -0.83 -1.37 -2.92
CA HIS A 136 -0.78 -1.37 -4.37
C HIS A 136 -0.49 0.02 -4.90
N TYR A 137 0.23 0.06 -6.02
CA TYR A 137 0.52 1.31 -6.71
C TYR A 137 -0.75 2.05 -7.16
N TYR A 138 -1.80 1.30 -7.53
CA TYR A 138 -3.08 1.88 -7.95
C TYR A 138 -3.85 2.57 -6.80
N GLU A 139 -3.48 2.35 -5.54
CA GLU A 139 -4.04 3.09 -4.38
C GLU A 139 -3.44 4.51 -4.28
N GLY A 140 -2.51 4.88 -5.18
CA GLY A 140 -1.78 6.14 -5.13
C GLY A 140 -0.48 6.06 -4.33
N TYR A 141 -0.09 4.87 -3.88
CA TYR A 141 1.16 4.69 -3.16
C TYR A 141 2.35 4.54 -4.10
N PRO A 142 3.46 5.26 -3.89
CA PRO A 142 4.68 5.04 -4.65
C PRO A 142 5.30 3.67 -4.31
N LEU A 143 6.05 3.08 -5.25
CA LEU A 143 6.60 1.72 -5.11
C LEU A 143 7.50 1.54 -3.87
N TRP A 144 8.23 2.58 -3.48
CA TRP A 144 9.05 2.55 -2.27
C TRP A 144 8.21 2.44 -0.99
N LYS A 145 6.97 2.96 -1.00
CA LYS A 145 6.03 2.84 0.11
C LYS A 145 5.39 1.46 0.13
N CYS A 146 5.01 0.94 -1.04
CA CYS A 146 4.48 -0.41 -1.17
C CYS A 146 5.47 -1.48 -0.70
N SER A 147 6.76 -1.29 -0.98
CA SER A 147 7.83 -2.23 -0.64
C SER A 147 8.50 -1.99 0.72
N MET A 148 8.18 -0.88 1.43
CA MET A 148 8.76 -0.59 2.74
C MET A 148 8.60 -1.74 3.75
N PRO A 149 7.44 -2.43 3.86
CA PRO A 149 7.28 -3.55 4.78
C PRO A 149 8.31 -4.68 4.59
N VAL A 150 8.79 -4.90 3.37
CA VAL A 150 9.84 -5.91 3.09
C VAL A 150 11.16 -5.52 3.76
N ARG A 151 11.46 -4.22 3.82
CA ARG A 151 12.66 -3.71 4.51
C ARG A 151 12.53 -3.86 6.02
N VAL A 152 11.34 -3.63 6.57
CA VAL A 152 11.03 -3.93 7.99
C VAL A 152 11.20 -5.42 8.27
N MET A 153 10.63 -6.30 7.44
CA MET A 153 10.80 -7.75 7.56
C MET A 153 12.29 -8.14 7.60
N LYS A 154 13.10 -7.56 6.72
CA LYS A 154 14.54 -7.80 6.70
C LYS A 154 15.21 -7.42 8.02
N LEU A 155 14.88 -6.25 8.59
CA LEU A 155 15.45 -5.81 9.87
C LEU A 155 14.90 -6.57 11.09
N VAL A 156 13.70 -7.13 10.99
CA VAL A 156 13.13 -8.04 12.00
C VAL A 156 13.84 -9.41 12.04
N GLY A 157 14.54 -9.78 10.94
CA GLY A 157 15.30 -11.03 10.85
C GLY A 157 14.80 -12.01 9.79
N VAL A 158 13.83 -11.61 8.97
CA VAL A 158 13.32 -12.45 7.87
C VAL A 158 14.41 -12.66 6.81
N THR A 159 14.56 -13.93 6.40
CA THR A 159 15.50 -14.36 5.36
C THR A 159 14.79 -14.88 4.11
N HIS A 160 13.52 -15.24 4.20
CA HIS A 160 12.71 -15.75 3.09
C HIS A 160 11.38 -15.00 2.99
N LEU A 161 11.00 -14.59 1.79
CA LEU A 161 9.74 -13.91 1.50
C LEU A 161 8.86 -14.78 0.61
N ILE A 162 7.57 -14.89 0.95
CA ILE A 162 6.53 -15.61 0.19
C ILE A 162 5.42 -14.64 -0.19
#